data_AF-A0A9D9S2X1-F1
#
_entry.id   AF-A0A9D9S2X1-F1
#
_cell.length_a   1.000
_cell.length_b   1.000
_cell.length_c   1.000
_cell.angle_alpha   90.00
_cell.angle_beta   90.00
_cell.angle_gamma   90.00
#
_symmetry.space_group_name_H-M   'P 1'
#
loop_
_entity.id
_entity.type
_entity.pdbx_description
1 polymer ?
#
loop_
_entity_poly.entity_id
_entity_poly.type
_entity_poly.pdbx_seq_one_letter_code
_entity_poly.pdbx_strand_id
1 'polypeptide(L)'
;MSGSDDPWGKWRKPEAVAPKAEAKPVAGAPDGSADAGERETRATPAVDREKKPKTKSADAAPARARRPAPEVVAPVVEEKLVDPTGTLSVRRSVPREWGKLPLRGGSSLRKPSVPKAATVERVASPEPKSAWARKTDRPERAPRPASAPKVAVVREGPTPEGVRLSKVMSERGMCSRREADLWIERGWVFVNGEQVSELGTRIVDPQSSEITVTQDAKKDQAKAVTILLHKPVGYVSGQPEPDCVPAVTLITAENQAPNSLGPEFKPWMLRGLAPAGRLDIDSTGLLVLTSDGRVAKRLIGEDSDAEKEYLVRVSGEMIKGGLDLLRHGLELDGKPLKPAWIKQLNEDQLHFILKEGKKRQIRRMCELVGLHVIGLKRVRIGRIRLGDLPMGQWRFLRPDEAF
;
A
#
# COMPACT_ATOMS: atom_id res chain seq x y z
N MET A 1 20.62 28.10 -12.28
CA MET A 1 19.30 28.35 -11.65
C MET A 1 18.41 27.16 -11.91
N SER A 2 17.57 26.78 -10.96
CA SER A 2 16.98 25.44 -10.85
C SER A 2 15.70 25.25 -11.69
N GLY A 3 15.71 24.25 -12.58
CA GLY A 3 14.48 23.60 -13.02
C GLY A 3 13.94 22.71 -11.91
N SER A 4 12.73 23.00 -11.43
CA SER A 4 12.05 22.18 -10.42
C SER A 4 11.07 21.24 -11.11
N ASP A 5 11.42 19.97 -11.23
CA ASP A 5 10.46 18.93 -11.62
C ASP A 5 9.41 18.76 -10.50
N ASP A 6 8.22 19.34 -10.70
CA ASP A 6 7.05 19.10 -9.85
C ASP A 6 6.42 17.74 -10.21
N PRO A 7 6.51 16.71 -9.35
CA PRO A 7 6.00 15.37 -9.65
C PRO A 7 4.46 15.29 -9.71
N TRP A 8 3.75 16.40 -9.43
CA TRP A 8 2.30 16.49 -9.42
C TRP A 8 1.69 17.33 -10.55
N GLY A 9 2.51 18.03 -11.36
CA GLY A 9 2.04 19.02 -12.33
C GLY A 9 0.94 18.52 -13.30
N LYS A 10 1.01 17.25 -13.71
CA LYS A 10 0.04 16.58 -14.60
C LYS A 10 -1.37 16.34 -14.03
N TRP A 11 -1.64 16.76 -12.80
CA TRP A 11 -2.96 16.64 -12.15
C TRP A 11 -3.62 17.97 -11.78
N ARG A 12 -3.03 19.12 -12.15
CA ARG A 12 -3.72 20.41 -12.05
C ARG A 12 -4.83 20.48 -13.11
N LYS A 13 -6.06 20.84 -12.69
CA LYS A 13 -7.03 21.42 -13.63
C LYS A 13 -6.52 22.81 -14.05
N PRO A 14 -6.61 23.21 -15.33
CA PRO A 14 -6.21 24.55 -15.73
C PRO A 14 -7.11 25.59 -15.05
N GLU A 15 -6.50 26.66 -14.52
CA GLU A 15 -7.21 27.89 -14.19
C GLU A 15 -7.77 28.50 -15.48
N ALA A 16 -8.98 29.04 -15.40
CA ALA A 16 -9.63 29.68 -16.54
C ALA A 16 -8.98 31.04 -16.83
N VAL A 17 -7.98 31.05 -17.71
CA VAL A 17 -7.38 32.28 -18.24
C VAL A 17 -8.36 32.89 -19.27
N ALA A 18 -8.73 34.15 -19.05
CA ALA A 18 -9.60 34.88 -19.98
C ALA A 18 -8.91 35.08 -21.36
N PRO A 19 -9.65 34.98 -22.48
CA PRO A 19 -9.06 35.01 -23.81
C PRO A 19 -8.52 36.40 -24.16
N LYS A 20 -7.24 36.47 -24.55
CA LYS A 20 -6.72 37.58 -25.37
C LYS A 20 -6.95 37.24 -26.85
N ALA A 21 -7.32 38.25 -27.63
CA ALA A 21 -7.69 38.11 -29.03
C ALA A 21 -6.52 37.70 -29.93
N GLU A 22 -6.80 36.84 -30.91
CA GLU A 22 -5.86 36.42 -31.95
C GLU A 22 -5.77 37.46 -33.09
N ALA A 23 -4.60 37.54 -33.72
CA ALA A 23 -4.41 38.16 -35.03
C ALA A 23 -4.05 37.07 -36.06
N LYS A 24 -4.70 37.11 -37.23
CA LYS A 24 -4.55 36.09 -38.29
C LYS A 24 -3.17 36.14 -38.97
N PRO A 25 -2.64 34.99 -39.44
CA PRO A 25 -1.56 34.96 -40.41
C PRO A 25 -2.08 35.19 -41.84
N VAL A 26 -1.22 35.74 -42.70
CA VAL A 26 -1.41 35.80 -44.17
C VAL A 26 -0.34 34.93 -44.81
N ALA A 27 -0.71 34.16 -45.83
CA ALA A 27 0.19 33.27 -46.56
C ALA A 27 0.92 33.99 -47.70
N GLY A 28 2.14 33.56 -48.00
CA GLY A 28 2.91 34.00 -49.17
C GLY A 28 4.15 33.12 -49.38
N ALA A 29 4.25 32.53 -50.57
CA ALA A 29 5.38 31.81 -51.15
C ALA A 29 5.37 32.11 -52.67
N PRO A 30 6.31 31.63 -53.51
CA PRO A 30 7.57 30.92 -53.27
C PRO A 30 8.79 31.58 -53.99
N ASP A 31 9.95 30.92 -53.92
CA ASP A 31 11.00 30.76 -54.97
C ASP A 31 12.28 30.22 -54.30
N GLY A 32 13.13 29.36 -54.88
CA GLY A 32 13.10 28.64 -56.16
C GLY A 32 14.38 27.78 -56.31
N SER A 33 14.44 26.88 -57.31
CA SER A 33 15.64 26.12 -57.82
C SER A 33 16.49 25.30 -56.81
N ALA A 34 16.51 23.96 -56.90
CA ALA A 34 17.41 23.11 -57.72
C ALA A 34 18.84 22.98 -57.13
N ASP A 35 19.44 21.80 -56.94
CA ASP A 35 19.85 20.88 -58.02
C ASP A 35 20.00 19.39 -57.54
N ALA A 36 20.34 18.49 -58.47
CA ALA A 36 20.36 17.03 -58.32
C ALA A 36 21.77 16.42 -58.03
N GLY A 37 21.87 15.08 -58.06
CA GLY A 37 23.11 14.31 -57.89
C GLY A 37 23.04 13.29 -56.73
N GLU A 38 22.35 12.17 -56.89
CA GLU A 38 22.90 10.88 -57.38
C GLU A 38 23.93 10.17 -56.47
N ARG A 39 23.40 9.17 -55.74
CA ARG A 39 23.74 7.73 -55.88
C ARG A 39 25.23 7.29 -55.90
N GLU A 40 25.59 6.47 -54.90
CA GLU A 40 26.14 5.08 -55.00
C GLU A 40 27.12 4.74 -53.85
N THR A 41 26.76 3.80 -52.96
CA THR A 41 27.20 2.39 -52.85
C THR A 41 28.40 2.10 -51.90
N ARG A 42 28.13 1.20 -50.94
CA ARG A 42 28.97 0.06 -50.51
C ARG A 42 30.47 0.28 -50.19
N ALA A 43 30.85 0.14 -48.92
CA ALA A 43 31.67 -0.98 -48.41
C ALA A 43 32.01 -0.86 -46.92
N THR A 44 32.19 -2.01 -46.25
CA THR A 44 32.90 -2.13 -44.96
C THR A 44 34.42 -2.21 -45.20
N PRO A 45 35.25 -2.10 -44.14
CA PRO A 45 35.84 -3.34 -43.64
C PRO A 45 35.94 -3.42 -42.10
N ALA A 46 36.24 -4.63 -41.62
CA ALA A 46 36.66 -4.91 -40.25
C ALA A 46 38.15 -5.26 -40.21
N VAL A 47 38.84 -4.98 -39.11
CA VAL A 47 40.18 -5.52 -38.79
C VAL A 47 40.26 -5.89 -37.31
N ASP A 48 41.17 -6.81 -37.00
CA ASP A 48 41.17 -7.74 -35.87
C ASP A 48 41.87 -7.27 -34.58
N ARG A 49 41.75 -8.14 -33.58
CA ARG A 49 42.42 -8.25 -32.27
C ARG A 49 43.90 -7.83 -32.19
N GLU A 50 44.32 -7.46 -30.96
CA GLU A 50 45.40 -8.20 -30.27
C GLU A 50 45.30 -8.21 -28.73
N LYS A 51 46.17 -8.95 -28.04
CA LYS A 51 46.01 -9.41 -26.63
C LYS A 51 47.20 -9.09 -25.70
N LYS A 52 46.86 -8.72 -24.44
CA LYS A 52 47.63 -9.00 -23.19
C LYS A 52 49.01 -8.29 -23.03
N PRO A 53 49.68 -8.32 -21.86
CA PRO A 53 49.47 -9.15 -20.65
C PRO A 53 49.27 -8.42 -19.30
N LYS A 54 49.11 -9.22 -18.24
CA LYS A 54 49.06 -8.81 -16.82
C LYS A 54 50.46 -8.83 -16.20
N THR A 55 50.70 -7.99 -15.20
CA THR A 55 51.68 -8.23 -14.12
C THR A 55 51.07 -7.93 -12.76
N LYS A 56 51.63 -8.54 -11.70
CA LYS A 56 51.26 -8.36 -10.29
C LYS A 56 52.39 -7.60 -9.57
N SER A 57 52.06 -6.79 -8.58
CA SER A 57 52.85 -6.67 -7.34
C SER A 57 51.97 -6.10 -6.22
N ALA A 58 52.38 -6.30 -4.97
CA ALA A 58 51.64 -5.89 -3.78
C ALA A 58 52.28 -4.64 -3.12
N ASP A 59 51.74 -4.33 -1.94
CA ASP A 59 52.32 -3.57 -0.81
C ASP A 59 52.08 -2.06 -0.66
N ALA A 60 52.19 -1.68 0.63
CA ALA A 60 52.17 -0.36 1.25
C ALA A 60 50.83 0.43 1.29
N ALA A 61 50.12 0.27 2.41
CA ALA A 61 49.16 1.27 2.89
C ALA A 61 49.89 2.46 3.57
N PRO A 62 49.45 3.71 3.41
CA PRO A 62 49.86 4.83 4.25
C PRO A 62 48.93 5.00 5.47
N ALA A 63 49.48 5.56 6.55
CA ALA A 63 48.89 5.55 7.88
C ALA A 63 47.72 6.55 8.09
N ARG A 64 46.91 6.25 9.12
CA ARG A 64 45.91 7.15 9.72
C ARG A 64 46.53 8.51 10.12
N ALA A 65 46.06 9.60 9.53
CA ALA A 65 46.11 10.91 10.19
C ALA A 65 44.92 11.02 11.18
N ARG A 66 45.21 11.23 12.47
CA ARG A 66 44.18 11.50 13.48
C ARG A 66 43.66 12.92 13.30
N ARG A 67 42.36 13.09 13.04
CA ARG A 67 41.68 14.39 13.18
C ARG A 67 41.42 14.67 14.68
N PRO A 68 41.76 15.85 15.21
CA PRO A 68 41.39 16.22 16.57
C PRO A 68 39.86 16.39 16.68
N ALA A 69 39.32 16.12 17.87
CA ALA A 69 37.90 16.29 18.16
C ALA A 69 37.55 17.78 18.31
N PRO A 70 36.35 18.23 17.88
CA PRO A 70 35.86 19.56 18.21
C PRO A 70 35.51 19.63 19.70
N GLU A 71 35.87 20.75 20.31
CA GLU A 71 35.78 21.02 21.74
C GLU A 71 34.32 21.28 22.18
N VAL A 72 33.97 20.83 23.39
CA VAL A 72 32.62 20.97 23.94
C VAL A 72 32.51 22.29 24.68
N VAL A 73 31.69 23.21 24.17
CA VAL A 73 31.33 24.45 24.88
C VAL A 73 29.89 24.34 25.39
N ALA A 74 29.75 24.25 26.72
CA ALA A 74 28.48 24.33 27.43
C ALA A 74 28.11 25.82 27.69
N PRO A 75 26.82 26.14 27.94
CA PRO A 75 26.30 27.48 27.66
C PRO A 75 26.56 28.50 28.76
N VAL A 76 26.78 29.76 28.36
CA VAL A 76 26.59 30.92 29.23
C VAL A 76 25.16 31.42 29.06
N VAL A 77 24.46 31.53 30.19
CA VAL A 77 23.17 32.21 30.30
C VAL A 77 23.42 33.69 30.61
N GLU A 78 22.79 34.59 29.84
CA GLU A 78 22.39 35.89 30.38
C GLU A 78 21.18 36.44 29.61
N GLU A 79 20.19 36.93 30.35
CA GLU A 79 18.99 37.53 29.79
C GLU A 79 19.26 38.97 29.33
N LYS A 80 18.62 39.41 28.24
CA LYS A 80 18.08 40.77 28.20
C LYS A 80 16.89 40.95 27.26
N LEU A 81 15.83 41.45 27.87
CA LEU A 81 14.53 41.82 27.34
C LEU A 81 14.62 43.09 26.46
N VAL A 82 14.17 43.05 25.20
CA VAL A 82 13.63 44.23 24.49
C VAL A 82 12.62 43.79 23.41
N ASP A 83 11.38 44.30 23.47
CA ASP A 83 10.44 44.31 22.33
C ASP A 83 10.77 45.48 21.37
N PRO A 84 10.39 45.41 20.08
CA PRO A 84 9.24 46.24 19.72
C PRO A 84 8.28 45.65 18.66
N THR A 85 6.99 45.79 18.96
CA THR A 85 5.93 46.34 18.09
C THR A 85 6.03 46.14 16.56
N GLY A 86 5.20 45.24 16.02
CA GLY A 86 5.06 45.03 14.57
C GLY A 86 3.69 44.45 14.16
N THR A 87 2.63 45.24 14.28
CA THR A 87 1.25 44.80 13.98
C THR A 87 0.99 44.66 12.48
N LEU A 88 0.70 43.44 12.00
CA LEU A 88 -0.04 43.24 10.75
C LEU A 88 -1.12 42.16 10.91
N SER A 89 -2.37 42.58 10.71
CA SER A 89 -3.55 41.78 10.98
C SER A 89 -4.18 41.19 9.71
N VAL A 90 -4.45 39.88 9.77
CA VAL A 90 -5.68 39.23 9.29
C VAL A 90 -5.93 39.11 7.77
N ARG A 91 -6.05 37.84 7.33
CA ARG A 91 -7.32 37.37 6.75
C ARG A 91 -7.80 36.08 7.43
N ARG A 92 -8.90 36.18 8.17
CA ARG A 92 -9.65 35.03 8.71
C ARG A 92 -10.60 34.51 7.64
N SER A 93 -10.56 33.21 7.34
CA SER A 93 -11.62 32.50 6.61
C SER A 93 -12.51 31.75 7.60
N VAL A 94 -13.81 32.04 7.59
CA VAL A 94 -14.81 31.50 8.53
C VAL A 94 -15.29 30.11 8.06
N PRO A 95 -15.47 29.11 8.95
CA PRO A 95 -16.09 27.83 8.61
C PRO A 95 -17.57 28.01 8.23
N ARG A 96 -18.03 27.31 7.18
CA ARG A 96 -19.40 27.45 6.67
C ARG A 96 -20.29 26.30 7.16
N GLU A 97 -21.13 26.57 8.15
CA GLU A 97 -22.23 25.69 8.57
C GLU A 97 -23.25 25.46 7.44
N TRP A 98 -23.86 24.28 7.40
CA TRP A 98 -24.92 23.92 6.43
C TRP A 98 -26.26 23.73 7.14
N GLY A 99 -27.18 24.70 7.01
CA GLY A 99 -28.51 24.59 7.60
C GLY A 99 -29.55 25.64 7.17
N LYS A 100 -30.46 25.21 6.28
CA LYS A 100 -31.89 25.64 6.14
C LYS A 100 -32.30 26.98 5.47
N LEU A 101 -32.89 26.82 4.27
CA LEU A 101 -34.07 27.55 3.68
C LEU A 101 -33.90 29.05 3.28
N PRO A 102 -34.78 29.65 2.41
CA PRO A 102 -36.12 29.20 1.94
C PRO A 102 -36.35 29.19 0.39
N LEU A 103 -37.61 28.93 -0.03
CA LEU A 103 -38.07 28.84 -1.43
C LEU A 103 -38.66 30.15 -2.01
N ARG A 104 -38.53 30.39 -3.33
CA ARG A 104 -39.64 30.92 -4.19
C ARG A 104 -39.37 30.91 -5.72
N GLY A 105 -40.36 30.47 -6.52
CA GLY A 105 -40.53 30.67 -8.00
C GLY A 105 -39.52 29.92 -8.90
N GLY A 106 -39.87 29.17 -9.96
CA GLY A 106 -41.02 29.19 -10.89
C GLY A 106 -40.52 29.65 -12.27
N SER A 107 -40.78 29.01 -13.43
CA SER A 107 -41.64 27.90 -13.86
C SER A 107 -41.02 27.33 -15.18
N SER A 108 -41.46 26.28 -15.90
CA SER A 108 -42.40 25.13 -15.73
C SER A 108 -42.21 24.17 -16.93
N LEU A 109 -42.74 22.92 -16.88
CA LEU A 109 -43.49 22.25 -17.99
C LEU A 109 -43.84 20.76 -17.69
N ARG A 110 -45.14 20.52 -17.46
CA ARG A 110 -45.98 19.34 -17.77
C ARG A 110 -45.47 17.89 -17.53
N LYS A 111 -46.18 17.19 -16.62
CA LYS A 111 -46.59 15.78 -16.77
C LYS A 111 -48.13 15.68 -16.62
N PRO A 112 -48.84 14.85 -17.41
CA PRO A 112 -50.24 14.44 -17.16
C PRO A 112 -50.28 13.17 -16.28
N SER A 113 -51.38 12.73 -15.66
CA SER A 113 -52.66 13.35 -15.29
C SER A 113 -53.36 12.47 -14.22
N VAL A 114 -54.24 13.05 -13.40
CA VAL A 114 -54.96 12.41 -12.25
C VAL A 114 -56.30 11.77 -12.73
N PRO A 115 -57.15 11.06 -11.91
CA PRO A 115 -57.76 11.54 -10.65
C PRO A 115 -57.99 10.53 -9.48
N LYS A 116 -58.39 11.09 -8.34
CA LYS A 116 -58.94 10.43 -7.13
C LYS A 116 -60.46 10.21 -7.25
N ALA A 117 -61.05 9.32 -6.44
CA ALA A 117 -62.31 9.55 -5.70
C ALA A 117 -62.51 8.49 -4.59
N ALA A 118 -63.51 8.66 -3.72
CA ALA A 118 -63.68 7.91 -2.47
C ALA A 118 -65.05 7.19 -2.31
N THR A 119 -65.06 6.20 -1.41
CA THR A 119 -66.15 5.63 -0.57
C THR A 119 -67.61 5.58 -1.06
N VAL A 120 -68.18 4.36 -1.09
CA VAL A 120 -69.63 4.09 -0.84
C VAL A 120 -69.77 2.76 -0.08
N GLU A 121 -70.70 2.67 0.87
CA GLU A 121 -71.02 1.47 1.66
C GLU A 121 -71.73 0.35 0.85
N ARG A 122 -71.70 -0.89 1.36
CA ARG A 122 -72.75 -1.89 1.07
C ARG A 122 -72.94 -2.93 2.18
N VAL A 123 -74.20 -3.34 2.32
CA VAL A 123 -74.80 -4.22 3.36
C VAL A 123 -74.47 -5.72 3.13
N ALA A 124 -74.75 -6.55 4.14
CA ALA A 124 -74.18 -7.88 4.39
C ALA A 124 -74.84 -9.12 3.74
N SER A 125 -74.08 -10.22 3.75
CA SER A 125 -74.45 -11.66 3.72
C SER A 125 -74.97 -12.31 2.42
N PRO A 126 -74.87 -13.66 2.26
CA PRO A 126 -74.19 -14.67 3.10
C PRO A 126 -73.10 -15.53 2.39
N GLU A 127 -72.40 -16.37 3.16
CA GLU A 127 -71.36 -17.31 2.70
C GLU A 127 -71.89 -18.55 1.94
N PRO A 128 -71.00 -19.25 1.21
CA PRO A 128 -70.96 -20.71 1.23
C PRO A 128 -69.68 -21.27 1.85
N LYS A 129 -69.86 -22.29 2.69
CA LYS A 129 -68.85 -22.98 3.50
C LYS A 129 -67.71 -23.59 2.67
N SER A 130 -66.45 -23.42 3.11
CA SER A 130 -65.40 -24.39 2.81
C SER A 130 -64.49 -24.62 4.04
N ALA A 131 -64.23 -25.89 4.33
CA ALA A 131 -63.84 -26.34 5.67
C ALA A 131 -62.31 -26.51 5.84
N TRP A 132 -61.58 -25.41 5.98
CA TRP A 132 -60.16 -25.42 6.41
C TRP A 132 -59.91 -24.42 7.53
N ALA A 133 -60.43 -24.75 8.72
CA ALA A 133 -60.19 -23.98 9.94
C ALA A 133 -58.69 -23.96 10.29
N ARG A 134 -58.02 -22.84 10.00
CA ARG A 134 -56.65 -22.60 10.45
C ARG A 134 -56.67 -22.40 11.97
N LYS A 135 -56.36 -23.47 12.72
CA LYS A 135 -56.05 -23.36 14.15
C LYS A 135 -54.89 -22.37 14.34
N THR A 136 -55.17 -21.23 14.95
CA THR A 136 -54.14 -20.33 15.48
C THR A 136 -53.70 -20.80 16.86
N ASP A 137 -53.26 -22.06 16.95
CA ASP A 137 -52.44 -22.56 18.06
C ASP A 137 -50.97 -22.46 17.62
N ARG A 138 -50.40 -21.26 17.76
CA ARG A 138 -48.94 -21.12 17.80
C ARG A 138 -48.55 -21.17 19.28
N PRO A 139 -48.09 -22.31 19.82
CA PRO A 139 -47.69 -22.36 21.22
C PRO A 139 -46.61 -21.32 21.48
N GLU A 140 -46.72 -20.66 22.63
CA GLU A 140 -45.75 -19.67 23.07
C GLU A 140 -44.36 -20.32 23.09
N ARG A 141 -43.38 -19.63 22.48
CA ARG A 141 -42.06 -20.21 22.29
C ARG A 141 -41.40 -20.33 23.65
N ALA A 142 -41.30 -21.55 24.17
CA ALA A 142 -40.63 -21.86 25.42
C ALA A 142 -39.30 -21.08 25.54
N PRO A 143 -39.01 -20.48 26.71
CA PRO A 143 -37.78 -19.73 26.90
C PRO A 143 -36.60 -20.62 26.54
N ARG A 144 -35.62 -20.06 25.82
CA ARG A 144 -34.40 -20.80 25.48
C ARG A 144 -33.81 -21.35 26.80
N PRO A 145 -33.49 -22.65 26.89
CA PRO A 145 -32.79 -23.15 28.06
C PRO A 145 -31.54 -22.30 28.25
N ALA A 146 -31.24 -21.95 29.50
CA ALA A 146 -30.01 -21.23 29.83
C ALA A 146 -28.84 -21.97 29.16
N SER A 147 -27.94 -21.23 28.52
CA SER A 147 -26.77 -21.83 27.87
C SER A 147 -26.12 -22.77 28.88
N ALA A 148 -26.05 -24.06 28.53
CA ALA A 148 -25.31 -25.01 29.34
C ALA A 148 -23.94 -24.39 29.65
N PRO A 149 -23.45 -24.48 30.90
CA PRO A 149 -22.14 -23.94 31.22
C PRO A 149 -21.16 -24.54 30.23
N LYS A 150 -20.35 -23.68 29.59
CA LYS A 150 -19.22 -24.14 28.78
C LYS A 150 -18.22 -24.75 29.75
N VAL A 151 -18.46 -26.00 30.12
CA VAL A 151 -17.44 -26.89 30.65
C VAL A 151 -16.48 -27.07 29.49
N ALA A 152 -15.50 -26.17 29.45
CA ALA A 152 -14.29 -26.40 28.69
C ALA A 152 -13.70 -27.67 29.30
N VAL A 153 -13.90 -28.80 28.61
CA VAL A 153 -13.13 -30.00 28.87
C VAL A 153 -11.71 -29.65 28.45
N VAL A 154 -11.00 -28.99 29.36
CA VAL A 154 -9.55 -28.88 29.33
C VAL A 154 -9.08 -30.32 29.40
N ARG A 155 -8.77 -30.89 28.24
CA ARG A 155 -8.03 -32.13 28.17
C ARG A 155 -6.66 -31.81 28.74
N GLU A 156 -6.45 -32.14 30.01
CA GLU A 156 -5.14 -32.12 30.67
C GLU A 156 -4.26 -33.24 30.10
N GLY A 157 -4.00 -33.17 28.80
CA GLY A 157 -2.81 -33.76 28.21
C GLY A 157 -1.62 -32.84 28.47
N PRO A 158 -0.38 -33.37 28.52
CA PRO A 158 0.81 -32.54 28.53
C PRO A 158 0.75 -31.56 27.36
N THR A 159 1.23 -30.33 27.57
CA THR A 159 1.27 -29.34 26.50
C THR A 159 2.13 -29.92 25.38
N PRO A 160 1.63 -30.10 24.14
CA PRO A 160 2.35 -30.86 23.13
C PRO A 160 3.70 -30.19 22.87
N GLU A 161 4.77 -30.93 23.17
CA GLU A 161 6.14 -30.42 23.20
C GLU A 161 6.64 -30.07 21.79
N GLY A 162 7.69 -29.26 21.73
CA GLY A 162 8.31 -28.84 20.48
C GLY A 162 7.52 -27.79 19.69
N VAL A 163 8.12 -27.35 18.59
CA VAL A 163 7.63 -26.28 17.72
C VAL A 163 7.01 -26.87 16.46
N ARG A 164 5.82 -26.36 16.07
CA ARG A 164 5.12 -26.80 14.85
C ARG A 164 6.02 -26.71 13.61
N LEU A 165 6.11 -27.78 12.83
CA LEU A 165 6.97 -27.91 11.65
C LEU A 165 6.82 -26.72 10.67
N SER A 166 5.58 -26.32 10.34
CA SER A 166 5.35 -25.17 9.45
C SER A 166 5.78 -23.81 10.03
N LYS A 167 5.85 -23.68 11.37
CA LYS A 167 6.51 -22.53 12.02
C LYS A 167 8.03 -22.60 11.80
N VAL A 168 8.66 -23.75 12.06
CA VAL A 168 10.11 -23.95 11.88
C VAL A 168 10.56 -23.72 10.43
N MET A 169 9.86 -24.29 9.45
CA MET A 169 10.14 -24.10 8.02
C MET A 169 10.09 -22.61 7.61
N SER A 170 9.10 -21.87 8.12
CA SER A 170 8.96 -20.44 7.83
C SER A 170 9.98 -19.57 8.59
N GLU A 171 10.42 -20.02 9.77
CA GLU A 171 11.51 -19.40 10.52
C GLU A 171 12.86 -19.57 9.82
N ARG A 172 13.17 -20.79 9.34
CA ARG A 172 14.31 -21.11 8.45
C ARG A 172 14.22 -20.49 7.04
N GLY A 173 13.15 -19.77 6.72
CA GLY A 173 13.00 -19.04 5.46
C GLY A 173 12.74 -19.92 4.23
N MET A 174 12.27 -21.16 4.43
CA MET A 174 11.98 -22.09 3.33
C MET A 174 10.75 -21.66 2.53
N CYS A 175 9.68 -21.20 3.21
CA CYS A 175 8.37 -20.89 2.65
C CYS A 175 7.49 -20.07 3.64
N SER A 176 6.28 -19.68 3.26
CA SER A 176 5.29 -19.20 4.25
C SER A 176 4.80 -20.34 5.16
N ARG A 177 4.22 -20.02 6.34
CA ARG A 177 3.57 -21.04 7.19
C ARG A 177 2.42 -21.77 6.46
N ARG A 178 1.67 -21.09 5.60
CA ARG A 178 0.55 -21.70 4.83
C ARG A 178 1.04 -22.59 3.69
N GLU A 179 2.10 -22.16 3.01
CA GLU A 179 2.81 -22.93 1.98
C GLU A 179 3.47 -24.17 2.59
N ALA A 180 4.07 -24.04 3.78
CA ALA A 180 4.56 -25.18 4.56
C ALA A 180 3.45 -26.16 4.93
N ASP A 181 2.30 -25.70 5.45
CA ASP A 181 1.15 -26.56 5.73
C ASP A 181 0.69 -27.31 4.45
N LEU A 182 0.59 -26.62 3.30
CA LEU A 182 0.24 -27.24 2.01
C LEU A 182 1.30 -28.24 1.50
N TRP A 183 2.58 -28.01 1.76
CA TRP A 183 3.64 -28.94 1.38
C TRP A 183 3.66 -30.17 2.29
N ILE A 184 3.38 -30.01 3.58
CA ILE A 184 3.19 -31.11 4.52
C ILE A 184 2.01 -31.97 4.04
N GLU A 185 0.83 -31.39 3.85
CA GLU A 185 -0.38 -32.12 3.40
C GLU A 185 -0.17 -32.92 2.09
N ARG A 186 0.71 -32.44 1.20
CA ARG A 186 1.09 -33.13 -0.06
C ARG A 186 2.21 -34.17 0.09
N GLY A 187 2.73 -34.39 1.30
CA GLY A 187 3.88 -35.29 1.57
C GLY A 187 5.19 -34.78 0.94
N TRP A 188 5.35 -33.47 0.76
CA TRP A 188 6.53 -32.88 0.13
C TRP A 188 7.65 -32.47 1.10
N VAL A 189 7.46 -32.72 2.39
CA VAL A 189 8.39 -32.34 3.47
C VAL A 189 8.94 -33.59 4.13
N PHE A 190 10.24 -33.58 4.39
CA PHE A 190 10.94 -34.63 5.11
C PHE A 190 11.64 -34.03 6.33
N VAL A 191 11.61 -34.74 7.45
CA VAL A 191 12.31 -34.38 8.70
C VAL A 191 13.23 -35.54 9.07
N ASN A 192 14.53 -35.28 9.18
CA ASN A 192 15.56 -36.31 9.44
C ASN A 192 15.50 -37.52 8.49
N GLY A 193 15.03 -37.31 7.24
CA GLY A 193 14.84 -38.37 6.23
C GLY A 193 13.46 -39.03 6.21
N GLU A 194 12.61 -38.82 7.22
CA GLU A 194 11.25 -39.36 7.28
C GLU A 194 10.23 -38.41 6.63
N GLN A 195 9.31 -38.94 5.82
CA GLN A 195 8.28 -38.15 5.15
C GLN A 195 7.21 -37.71 6.16
N VAL A 196 6.93 -36.40 6.23
CA VAL A 196 5.89 -35.85 7.10
C VAL A 196 4.72 -35.36 6.28
N SER A 197 3.54 -35.98 6.47
CA SER A 197 2.29 -35.59 5.82
C SER A 197 1.19 -35.07 6.77
N GLU A 198 1.41 -35.14 8.08
CA GLU A 198 0.39 -34.77 9.07
C GLU A 198 0.39 -33.25 9.36
N LEU A 199 -0.77 -32.61 9.22
CA LEU A 199 -0.91 -31.19 9.53
C LEU A 199 -0.79 -30.94 11.04
N GLY A 200 0.21 -30.13 11.41
CA GLY A 200 0.42 -29.71 12.79
C GLY A 200 1.50 -30.50 13.55
N THR A 201 2.19 -31.45 12.90
CA THR A 201 3.39 -32.12 13.44
C THR A 201 4.34 -31.11 14.08
N ARG A 202 4.94 -31.50 15.21
CA ARG A 202 5.90 -30.69 15.97
C ARG A 202 7.26 -31.35 15.97
N ILE A 203 8.29 -30.52 15.97
CA ILE A 203 9.69 -30.92 16.12
C ILE A 203 10.12 -30.56 17.55
N VAL A 204 10.62 -31.55 18.29
CA VAL A 204 11.12 -31.38 19.67
C VAL A 204 12.38 -30.50 19.70
N ASP A 205 13.34 -30.76 18.80
CA ASP A 205 14.53 -29.90 18.60
C ASP A 205 14.54 -29.25 17.20
N PRO A 206 14.04 -28.00 17.09
CA PRO A 206 14.05 -27.22 15.85
C PRO A 206 15.43 -26.73 15.39
N GLN A 207 16.52 -26.96 16.13
CA GLN A 207 17.87 -26.57 15.72
C GLN A 207 18.63 -27.76 15.09
N SER A 208 18.61 -28.93 15.72
CA SER A 208 19.31 -30.12 15.17
C SER A 208 18.58 -30.81 14.02
N SER A 209 17.24 -30.74 13.97
CA SER A 209 16.48 -31.51 12.98
C SER A 209 16.76 -31.05 11.54
N GLU A 210 17.16 -31.95 10.66
CA GLU A 210 17.27 -31.67 9.23
C GLU A 210 15.85 -31.62 8.64
N ILE A 211 15.55 -30.59 7.83
CA ILE A 211 14.29 -30.48 7.12
C ILE A 211 14.60 -30.28 5.64
N THR A 212 14.13 -31.20 4.80
CA THR A 212 14.29 -31.13 3.35
C THR A 212 12.93 -31.14 2.65
N VAL A 213 12.90 -30.69 1.40
CA VAL A 213 11.68 -30.61 0.59
C VAL A 213 11.90 -31.18 -0.80
N THR A 214 10.86 -31.79 -1.36
CA THR A 214 10.91 -32.43 -2.68
C THR A 214 11.23 -31.46 -3.81
N GLN A 215 11.59 -32.00 -4.97
CA GLN A 215 11.74 -31.20 -6.19
C GLN A 215 10.40 -30.55 -6.60
N ASP A 216 9.25 -31.15 -6.27
CA ASP A 216 7.94 -30.59 -6.61
C ASP A 216 7.55 -29.40 -5.72
N ALA A 217 7.93 -29.39 -4.42
CA ALA A 217 7.85 -28.19 -3.60
C ALA A 217 8.68 -27.03 -4.19
N LYS A 218 9.89 -27.32 -4.67
CA LYS A 218 10.75 -26.33 -5.34
C LYS A 218 10.13 -25.83 -6.66
N LYS A 219 9.52 -26.70 -7.47
CA LYS A 219 8.77 -26.32 -8.68
C LYS A 219 7.51 -25.50 -8.36
N ASP A 220 6.82 -25.78 -7.26
CA ASP A 220 5.64 -25.03 -6.81
C ASP A 220 6.05 -23.61 -6.40
N GLN A 221 7.11 -23.50 -5.59
CA GLN A 221 7.71 -22.22 -5.20
C GLN A 221 8.23 -21.42 -6.40
N ALA A 222 8.80 -22.06 -7.42
CA ALA A 222 9.26 -21.40 -8.64
C ALA A 222 8.12 -20.77 -9.47
N LYS A 223 6.85 -21.10 -9.19
CA LYS A 223 5.66 -20.46 -9.79
C LYS A 223 5.17 -19.26 -8.96
N ALA A 224 5.76 -18.99 -7.80
CA ALA A 224 5.36 -17.86 -6.96
C ALA A 224 5.64 -16.54 -7.69
N VAL A 225 4.69 -15.62 -7.63
CA VAL A 225 4.76 -14.32 -8.29
C VAL A 225 4.78 -13.21 -7.26
N THR A 226 5.47 -12.12 -7.58
CA THR A 226 5.39 -10.86 -6.84
C THR A 226 4.95 -9.76 -7.81
N ILE A 227 3.92 -9.02 -7.40
CA ILE A 227 3.27 -7.96 -8.15
C ILE A 227 3.40 -6.64 -7.40
N LEU A 228 3.73 -5.59 -8.15
CA LEU A 228 3.80 -4.22 -7.71
C LEU A 228 2.61 -3.47 -8.31
N LEU A 229 1.71 -2.97 -7.47
CA LEU A 229 0.49 -2.25 -7.86
C LEU A 229 0.57 -0.81 -7.35
N HIS A 230 0.26 0.18 -8.20
CA HIS A 230 0.02 1.54 -7.75
C HIS A 230 -1.43 1.65 -7.26
N LYS A 231 -1.66 1.28 -6.01
CA LYS A 231 -2.98 1.24 -5.39
C LYS A 231 -3.61 2.64 -5.36
N PRO A 232 -4.82 2.85 -5.92
CA PRO A 232 -5.59 4.09 -5.75
C PRO A 232 -6.31 4.16 -4.38
N VAL A 233 -6.87 5.33 -4.07
CA VAL A 233 -7.80 5.51 -2.94
C VAL A 233 -9.12 4.75 -3.21
N GLY A 234 -9.81 4.31 -2.15
CA GLY A 234 -11.10 3.62 -2.23
C GLY A 234 -11.01 2.09 -2.26
N TYR A 235 -9.82 1.54 -2.46
CA TYR A 235 -9.58 0.08 -2.44
C TYR A 235 -8.99 -0.35 -1.10
N VAL A 236 -9.42 -1.49 -0.56
CA VAL A 236 -8.77 -2.12 0.61
C VAL A 236 -7.61 -3.00 0.15
N SER A 237 -6.51 -3.01 0.89
CA SER A 237 -5.34 -3.80 0.46
C SER A 237 -5.53 -5.32 0.54
N GLY A 238 -6.40 -5.81 1.44
CA GLY A 238 -6.51 -7.22 1.81
C GLY A 238 -7.83 -7.89 1.44
N GLN A 239 -8.35 -8.72 2.35
CA GLN A 239 -9.64 -9.39 2.20
C GLN A 239 -10.78 -8.38 1.98
N PRO A 240 -11.82 -8.73 1.20
CA PRO A 240 -13.03 -7.93 1.10
C PRO A 240 -13.72 -7.87 2.46
N GLU A 241 -13.74 -6.68 3.05
CA GLU A 241 -14.73 -6.30 4.04
C GLU A 241 -16.04 -5.96 3.29
N PRO A 242 -17.23 -6.06 3.91
CA PRO A 242 -18.48 -5.59 3.29
C PRO A 242 -18.33 -4.17 2.75
N ASP A 243 -18.92 -3.92 1.59
CA ASP A 243 -18.89 -2.63 0.87
C ASP A 243 -17.49 -2.11 0.45
N CYS A 244 -16.44 -2.92 0.60
CA CYS A 244 -15.06 -2.56 0.25
C CYS A 244 -14.53 -3.36 -0.96
N VAL A 245 -13.95 -2.66 -1.95
CA VAL A 245 -13.33 -3.32 -3.12
C VAL A 245 -11.87 -3.69 -2.84
N PRO A 246 -11.46 -4.97 -2.94
CA PRO A 246 -10.06 -5.38 -2.76
C PRO A 246 -9.15 -4.87 -3.88
N ALA A 247 -7.94 -4.40 -3.54
CA ALA A 247 -6.95 -3.95 -4.51
C ALA A 247 -6.49 -5.06 -5.48
N VAL A 248 -6.65 -6.34 -5.14
CA VAL A 248 -6.39 -7.47 -6.04
C VAL A 248 -7.31 -7.49 -7.27
N THR A 249 -8.50 -6.85 -7.23
CA THR A 249 -9.39 -6.76 -8.41
C THR A 249 -8.84 -5.84 -9.50
N LEU A 250 -7.86 -5.00 -9.20
CA LEU A 250 -7.14 -4.18 -10.19
C LEU A 250 -6.12 -5.01 -10.98
N ILE A 251 -5.80 -6.23 -10.56
CA ILE A 251 -4.81 -7.09 -11.21
C ILE A 251 -5.46 -7.87 -12.35
N THR A 252 -5.68 -7.16 -13.46
CA THR A 252 -6.23 -7.69 -14.71
C THR A 252 -5.24 -7.48 -15.86
N ALA A 253 -5.45 -8.14 -17.01
CA ALA A 253 -4.56 -7.98 -18.17
C ALA A 253 -4.56 -6.53 -18.71
N GLU A 254 -5.72 -5.87 -18.67
CA GLU A 254 -5.94 -4.50 -19.16
C GLU A 254 -5.25 -3.45 -18.30
N ASN A 255 -5.12 -3.72 -16.99
CA ASN A 255 -4.41 -2.86 -16.04
C ASN A 255 -2.92 -3.21 -15.90
N GLN A 256 -2.41 -4.21 -16.64
CA GLN A 256 -0.99 -4.51 -16.64
C GLN A 256 -0.22 -3.40 -17.38
N ALA A 257 0.82 -2.87 -16.76
CA ALA A 257 1.64 -1.82 -17.37
C ALA A 257 2.30 -2.36 -18.66
N PRO A 258 2.27 -1.61 -19.79
CA PRO A 258 2.67 -2.13 -21.11
C PRO A 258 4.14 -2.58 -21.18
N ASN A 259 5.02 -1.99 -20.35
CA ASN A 259 6.44 -2.34 -20.25
C ASN A 259 6.74 -3.24 -19.02
N SER A 260 5.77 -4.05 -18.60
CA SER A 260 5.93 -5.04 -17.53
C SER A 260 6.74 -6.23 -18.00
N LEU A 261 8.03 -6.26 -17.66
CA LEU A 261 8.86 -7.47 -17.80
C LEU A 261 8.40 -8.53 -16.80
N GLY A 262 8.14 -9.74 -17.27
CA GLY A 262 7.65 -10.86 -16.46
C GLY A 262 7.02 -11.96 -17.34
N PRO A 263 6.43 -13.00 -16.72
CA PRO A 263 5.64 -13.99 -17.45
C PRO A 263 4.35 -13.36 -18.02
N GLU A 264 3.74 -14.02 -19.00
CA GLU A 264 2.39 -13.66 -19.46
C GLU A 264 1.39 -13.80 -18.29
N PHE A 265 0.56 -12.78 -18.05
CA PHE A 265 -0.44 -12.84 -16.98
C PHE A 265 -1.45 -13.95 -17.24
N LYS A 266 -1.69 -14.79 -16.23
CA LYS A 266 -2.76 -15.78 -16.22
C LYS A 266 -3.56 -15.66 -14.92
N PRO A 267 -4.91 -15.74 -14.94
CA PRO A 267 -5.74 -15.56 -13.74
C PRO A 267 -5.38 -16.47 -12.55
N TRP A 268 -4.82 -17.66 -12.81
CA TRP A 268 -4.39 -18.57 -11.75
C TRP A 268 -3.25 -18.03 -10.87
N MET A 269 -2.47 -17.05 -11.37
CA MET A 269 -1.39 -16.39 -10.63
C MET A 269 -1.89 -15.55 -9.45
N LEU A 270 -3.18 -15.19 -9.43
CA LEU A 270 -3.81 -14.49 -8.31
C LEU A 270 -4.07 -15.43 -7.11
N ARG A 271 -3.98 -16.75 -7.28
CA ARG A 271 -4.24 -17.71 -6.19
C ARG A 271 -3.12 -17.65 -5.16
N GLY A 272 -3.49 -17.48 -3.89
CA GLY A 272 -2.53 -17.33 -2.79
C GLY A 272 -1.82 -15.98 -2.73
N LEU A 273 -2.11 -15.05 -3.65
CA LEU A 273 -1.50 -13.73 -3.69
C LEU A 273 -1.95 -12.90 -2.47
N ALA A 274 -1.00 -12.52 -1.60
CA ALA A 274 -1.27 -11.82 -0.35
C ALA A 274 -0.51 -10.48 -0.28
N PRO A 275 -1.06 -9.44 0.39
CA PRO A 275 -0.39 -8.15 0.51
C PRO A 275 0.83 -8.20 1.44
N ALA A 276 2.02 -7.94 0.89
CA ALA A 276 3.26 -7.80 1.65
C ALA A 276 3.42 -6.35 2.17
N GLY A 277 2.47 -5.93 3.01
CA GLY A 277 2.42 -4.57 3.58
C GLY A 277 1.22 -3.79 3.10
N ARG A 278 0.18 -3.76 3.94
CA ARG A 278 -1.07 -3.03 3.68
C ARG A 278 -0.84 -1.52 3.53
N LEU A 279 -1.70 -0.91 2.73
CA LEU A 279 -2.05 0.52 2.77
C LEU A 279 -3.51 0.65 3.22
N ASP A 280 -3.82 1.75 3.90
CA ASP A 280 -5.19 2.11 4.26
C ASP A 280 -6.05 2.39 3.00
N ILE A 281 -7.38 2.35 3.17
CA ILE A 281 -8.33 2.64 2.08
C ILE A 281 -8.19 4.07 1.54
N ASP A 282 -7.88 5.01 2.43
CA ASP A 282 -7.66 6.44 2.21
C ASP A 282 -6.24 6.78 1.69
N SER A 283 -5.44 5.76 1.36
CA SER A 283 -4.01 5.89 1.04
C SER A 283 -3.66 5.27 -0.31
N THR A 284 -2.67 5.84 -0.98
CA THR A 284 -2.27 5.51 -2.36
C THR A 284 -0.79 5.09 -2.45
N GLY A 285 -0.36 4.65 -3.63
CA GLY A 285 1.03 4.34 -3.96
C GLY A 285 1.35 2.85 -3.99
N LEU A 286 2.63 2.52 -3.76
CA LEU A 286 3.18 1.18 -3.96
C LEU A 286 2.59 0.15 -2.99
N LEU A 287 1.77 -0.75 -3.50
CA LEU A 287 1.34 -1.98 -2.82
C LEU A 287 2.07 -3.18 -3.44
N VAL A 288 2.71 -3.99 -2.60
CA VAL A 288 3.30 -5.27 -3.00
C VAL A 288 2.30 -6.36 -2.66
N LEU A 289 2.00 -7.22 -3.62
CA LEU A 289 1.28 -8.46 -3.39
C LEU A 289 2.16 -9.63 -3.86
N THR A 290 2.21 -10.73 -3.12
CA THR A 290 3.08 -11.86 -3.43
C THR A 290 2.46 -13.17 -3.00
N SER A 291 2.74 -14.25 -3.73
CA SER A 291 2.52 -15.62 -3.27
C SER A 291 3.78 -16.25 -2.64
N ASP A 292 4.95 -15.59 -2.72
CA ASP A 292 6.17 -16.03 -2.03
C ASP A 292 6.18 -15.56 -0.57
N GLY A 293 6.06 -16.52 0.36
CA GLY A 293 6.10 -16.28 1.80
C GLY A 293 7.35 -15.59 2.31
N ARG A 294 8.49 -15.79 1.65
CA ARG A 294 9.79 -15.25 2.03
C ARG A 294 9.90 -13.77 1.68
N VAL A 295 9.32 -13.38 0.54
CA VAL A 295 9.16 -11.96 0.16
C VAL A 295 8.25 -11.26 1.15
N ALA A 296 7.10 -11.86 1.50
CA ALA A 296 6.21 -11.31 2.52
C ALA A 296 6.93 -11.15 3.88
N LYS A 297 7.60 -12.19 4.38
CA LYS A 297 8.35 -12.15 5.64
C LYS A 297 9.47 -11.10 5.62
N ARG A 298 10.18 -10.93 4.49
CA ARG A 298 11.23 -9.91 4.35
C ARG A 298 10.67 -8.48 4.46
N LEU A 299 9.42 -8.25 4.04
CA LEU A 299 8.81 -6.91 3.98
C LEU A 299 7.99 -6.51 5.21
N ILE A 300 7.36 -7.50 5.87
CA ILE A 300 6.42 -7.30 7.00
C ILE A 300 6.62 -8.26 8.18
N GLY A 301 7.70 -9.04 8.20
CA GLY A 301 8.09 -9.78 9.40
C GLY A 301 8.43 -8.84 10.57
N GLU A 302 8.37 -9.36 11.79
CA GLU A 302 8.62 -8.59 13.02
C GLU A 302 10.05 -8.01 13.03
N ASP A 303 11.02 -8.78 12.54
CA ASP A 303 12.43 -8.40 12.37
C ASP A 303 12.72 -7.75 10.99
N SER A 304 11.71 -7.24 10.28
CA SER A 304 11.92 -6.58 8.99
C SER A 304 12.47 -5.16 9.17
N ASP A 305 13.71 -4.96 8.72
CA ASP A 305 14.32 -3.63 8.56
C ASP A 305 13.97 -2.95 7.22
N ALA A 306 13.03 -3.51 6.44
CA ALA A 306 12.67 -2.99 5.12
C ALA A 306 12.06 -1.57 5.23
N GLU A 307 12.81 -0.56 4.83
CA GLU A 307 12.36 0.83 4.80
C GLU A 307 11.13 1.03 3.91
N LYS A 308 10.24 1.92 4.32
CA LYS A 308 9.01 2.28 3.64
C LYS A 308 8.96 3.81 3.56
N GLU A 309 8.95 4.33 2.33
CA GLU A 309 9.05 5.78 2.06
C GLU A 309 7.70 6.35 1.67
N TYR A 310 7.32 7.48 2.25
CA TYR A 310 6.02 8.10 2.09
C TYR A 310 6.14 9.60 1.84
N LEU A 311 5.40 10.07 0.84
CA LEU A 311 5.05 11.47 0.69
C LEU A 311 3.69 11.70 1.34
N VAL A 312 3.63 12.65 2.26
CA VAL A 312 2.49 12.89 3.15
C VAL A 312 2.07 14.35 2.99
N ARG A 313 0.82 14.57 2.58
CA ARG A 313 0.22 15.90 2.52
C ARG A 313 -0.61 16.12 3.79
N VAL A 314 -0.41 17.26 4.43
CA VAL A 314 -0.99 17.61 5.74
C VAL A 314 -1.75 18.93 5.71
N SER A 315 -2.62 19.13 6.69
CA SER A 315 -3.29 20.40 6.98
C SER A 315 -3.35 20.63 8.50
N GLY A 316 -3.43 21.89 8.91
CA GLY A 316 -3.34 22.29 10.32
C GLY A 316 -2.01 22.98 10.62
N GLU A 317 -1.77 23.28 11.89
CA GLU A 317 -0.58 23.96 12.36
C GLU A 317 0.25 23.00 13.21
N MET A 318 1.55 22.87 12.90
CA MET A 318 2.43 21.99 13.66
C MET A 318 2.86 22.68 14.96
N ILE A 319 2.76 21.96 16.09
CA ILE A 319 3.26 22.47 17.37
C ILE A 319 4.78 22.76 17.30
N LYS A 320 5.25 23.71 18.12
CA LYS A 320 6.69 24.01 18.25
C LYS A 320 7.46 22.75 18.65
N GLY A 321 8.49 22.39 17.87
CA GLY A 321 9.26 21.14 18.05
C GLY A 321 8.57 19.87 17.51
N GLY A 322 7.39 19.97 16.89
CA GLY A 322 6.64 18.82 16.37
C GLY A 322 7.41 17.99 15.35
N LEU A 323 8.27 18.60 14.52
CA LEU A 323 9.09 17.88 13.55
C LEU A 323 10.13 16.96 14.21
N ASP A 324 10.65 17.33 15.39
CA ASP A 324 11.59 16.51 16.14
C ASP A 324 10.88 15.40 16.91
N LEU A 325 9.69 15.66 17.47
CA LEU A 325 8.82 14.62 18.02
C LEU A 325 8.45 13.57 16.95
N LEU A 326 8.08 14.01 15.74
CA LEU A 326 7.83 13.12 14.62
C LEU A 326 9.03 12.20 14.34
N ARG A 327 10.26 12.72 14.40
CA ARG A 327 11.50 11.94 14.18
C ARG A 327 11.75 10.94 15.32
N HIS A 328 11.53 11.35 16.57
CA HIS A 328 11.71 10.50 17.74
C HIS A 328 10.98 11.03 18.99
N GLY A 329 10.51 10.14 19.85
CA GLY A 329 9.91 10.49 21.15
C GLY A 329 8.38 10.39 21.20
N LEU A 330 7.72 10.10 20.07
CA LEU A 330 6.30 9.75 20.06
C LEU A 330 6.05 8.28 20.48
N GLU A 331 4.87 8.06 21.04
CA GLU A 331 4.38 6.77 21.50
C GLU A 331 3.00 6.47 20.87
N LEU A 332 2.73 5.21 20.53
CA LEU A 332 1.41 4.74 20.12
C LEU A 332 1.07 3.43 20.85
N ASP A 333 -0.14 3.37 21.43
CA ASP A 333 -0.69 2.18 22.10
C ASP A 333 0.18 1.65 23.27
N GLY A 334 0.71 2.54 24.12
CA GLY A 334 1.57 2.17 25.25
C GLY A 334 2.98 1.77 24.86
N LYS A 335 3.41 2.04 23.60
CA LYS A 335 4.68 1.56 23.04
C LYS A 335 5.40 2.64 22.22
N PRO A 336 6.65 3.00 22.57
CA PRO A 336 7.41 4.00 21.83
C PRO A 336 7.55 3.62 20.34
N LEU A 337 7.68 4.63 19.49
CA LEU A 337 7.97 4.46 18.06
C LEU A 337 9.48 4.28 17.84
N LYS A 338 9.86 3.55 16.79
CA LYS A 338 11.26 3.51 16.35
C LYS A 338 11.65 4.89 15.77
N PRO A 339 12.93 5.33 15.88
CA PRO A 339 13.40 6.54 15.21
C PRO A 339 13.06 6.52 13.71
N ALA A 340 12.58 7.66 13.22
CA ALA A 340 12.12 7.87 11.85
C ALA A 340 12.92 8.99 11.18
N TRP A 341 13.32 8.80 9.92
CA TRP A 341 13.83 9.92 9.13
C TRP A 341 12.65 10.70 8.57
N ILE A 342 12.51 11.96 8.97
CA ILE A 342 11.42 12.83 8.54
C ILE A 342 11.95 14.22 8.19
N LYS A 343 11.55 14.67 7.00
CA LYS A 343 11.89 15.99 6.44
C LYS A 343 10.61 16.69 5.99
N GLN A 344 10.46 17.95 6.38
CA GLN A 344 9.48 18.84 5.76
C GLN A 344 9.98 19.27 4.37
N LEU A 345 9.13 19.16 3.36
CA LEU A 345 9.44 19.54 1.98
C LEU A 345 8.98 20.98 1.68
N ASN A 346 7.79 21.33 2.19
CA ASN A 346 7.17 22.65 2.13
C ASN A 346 6.13 22.75 3.27
N GLU A 347 5.32 23.80 3.29
CA GLU A 347 4.32 24.03 4.35
C GLU A 347 3.32 22.87 4.51
N ASP A 348 2.86 22.27 3.40
CA ASP A 348 1.80 21.27 3.39
C ASP A 348 2.26 19.83 3.12
N GLN A 349 3.57 19.57 3.01
CA GLN A 349 4.13 18.24 2.70
C GLN A 349 5.31 17.84 3.59
N LEU A 350 5.22 16.61 4.07
CA LEU A 350 6.23 15.90 4.84
C LEU A 350 6.68 14.64 4.08
N HIS A 351 7.96 14.30 4.21
CA HIS A 351 8.56 13.10 3.68
C HIS A 351 9.00 12.21 4.85
N PHE A 352 8.43 11.00 4.94
CA PHE A 352 8.71 10.02 5.99
C PHE A 352 9.45 8.80 5.40
N ILE A 353 10.47 8.31 6.10
CA ILE A 353 11.04 6.97 5.92
C ILE A 353 10.91 6.22 7.24
N LEU A 354 10.13 5.14 7.24
CA LEU A 354 9.85 4.29 8.39
C LEU A 354 10.35 2.86 8.17
N LYS A 355 10.89 2.23 9.22
CA LYS A 355 11.20 0.78 9.20
C LYS A 355 10.02 -0.06 9.73
N GLU A 356 9.32 0.43 10.74
CA GLU A 356 8.08 -0.16 11.26
C GLU A 356 6.82 0.29 10.49
N GLY A 357 5.67 -0.25 10.90
CA GLY A 357 4.36 0.05 10.28
C GLY A 357 3.19 -0.29 11.21
N LYS A 358 3.10 0.38 12.37
CA LYS A 358 1.97 0.26 13.29
C LYS A 358 0.66 0.73 12.62
N LYS A 359 -0.50 0.31 13.16
CA LYS A 359 -1.83 0.65 12.62
C LYS A 359 -2.00 2.17 12.48
N ARG A 360 -2.21 2.65 11.24
CA ARG A 360 -2.34 4.08 10.87
C ARG A 360 -1.21 4.98 11.37
N GLN A 361 0.01 4.45 11.55
CA GLN A 361 1.12 5.11 12.26
C GLN A 361 1.35 6.57 11.83
N ILE A 362 1.59 6.85 10.55
CA ILE A 362 1.87 8.21 10.06
C ILE A 362 0.75 9.19 10.38
N ARG A 363 -0.52 8.76 10.24
CA ARG A 363 -1.69 9.61 10.50
C ARG A 363 -1.76 9.97 11.98
N ARG A 364 -1.61 8.99 12.86
CA ARG A 364 -1.58 9.17 14.33
C ARG A 364 -0.38 9.98 14.81
N MET A 365 0.79 9.82 14.18
CA MET A 365 1.97 10.65 14.45
C MET A 365 1.72 12.12 14.11
N CYS A 366 1.08 12.40 12.97
CA CYS A 366 0.71 13.76 12.59
C CYS A 366 -0.33 14.35 13.56
N GLU A 367 -1.36 13.58 13.92
CA GLU A 367 -2.42 13.99 14.85
C GLU A 367 -1.85 14.45 16.20
N LEU A 368 -0.84 13.73 16.73
CA LEU A 368 -0.14 14.08 17.98
C LEU A 368 0.66 15.39 17.93
N VAL A 369 0.95 15.93 16.75
CA VAL A 369 1.70 17.20 16.58
C VAL A 369 0.83 18.32 15.97
N GLY A 370 -0.49 18.16 15.96
CA GLY A 370 -1.46 19.16 15.46
C GLY A 370 -1.83 19.04 13.98
N LEU A 371 -1.31 18.03 13.27
CA LEU A 371 -1.44 17.89 11.81
C LEU A 371 -2.43 16.79 11.41
N HIS A 372 -3.20 17.07 10.36
CA HIS A 372 -4.17 16.14 9.79
C HIS A 372 -3.70 15.68 8.41
N VAL A 373 -3.59 14.38 8.18
CA VAL A 373 -3.10 13.83 6.90
C VAL A 373 -4.21 13.81 5.85
N ILE A 374 -4.17 14.75 4.92
CA ILE A 374 -5.12 14.85 3.80
C ILE A 374 -4.71 13.99 2.59
N GLY A 375 -3.44 13.57 2.50
CA GLY A 375 -2.97 12.65 1.46
C GLY A 375 -1.78 11.82 1.93
N LEU A 376 -1.76 10.52 1.60
CA LEU A 376 -0.68 9.61 1.97
C LEU A 376 -0.31 8.71 0.78
N LYS A 377 0.91 8.85 0.26
CA LYS A 377 1.42 8.10 -0.89
C LYS A 377 2.71 7.36 -0.53
N ARG A 378 2.69 6.02 -0.54
CA ARG A 378 3.92 5.21 -0.40
C ARG A 378 4.66 5.18 -1.74
N VAL A 379 5.91 5.63 -1.78
CA VAL A 379 6.71 5.78 -3.00
C VAL A 379 7.86 4.78 -3.13
N ARG A 380 8.29 4.13 -2.03
CA ARG A 380 9.32 3.08 -2.04
C ARG A 380 9.07 2.05 -0.93
N ILE A 381 9.47 0.81 -1.17
CA ILE A 381 9.68 -0.24 -0.15
C ILE A 381 11.03 -0.91 -0.41
N GLY A 382 11.93 -0.92 0.57
CA GLY A 382 13.31 -1.38 0.39
C GLY A 382 13.99 -0.60 -0.72
N ARG A 383 14.55 -1.30 -1.71
CA ARG A 383 15.10 -0.71 -2.94
C ARG A 383 14.05 -0.46 -4.04
N ILE A 384 12.86 -1.05 -3.93
CA ILE A 384 11.81 -0.98 -4.97
C ILE A 384 11.04 0.33 -4.88
N ARG A 385 11.18 1.17 -5.92
CA ARG A 385 10.45 2.43 -6.08
C ARG A 385 9.18 2.22 -6.89
N LEU A 386 8.17 3.06 -6.62
CA LEU A 386 6.95 3.15 -7.42
C LEU A 386 7.25 3.58 -8.87
N GLY A 387 8.19 4.52 -9.03
CA GLY A 387 8.59 5.05 -10.33
C GLY A 387 7.40 5.62 -11.12
N ASP A 388 7.43 5.40 -12.43
CA ASP A 388 6.41 5.88 -13.37
C ASP A 388 5.18 4.98 -13.50
N LEU A 389 5.04 3.94 -12.65
CA LEU A 389 3.90 3.04 -12.68
C LEU A 389 2.58 3.85 -12.53
N PRO A 390 1.68 3.87 -13.52
CA PRO A 390 0.46 4.67 -13.45
C PRO A 390 -0.49 4.19 -12.36
N MET A 391 -1.30 5.10 -11.81
CA MET A 391 -2.27 4.76 -10.76
C MET A 391 -3.30 3.77 -11.27
N GLY A 392 -3.60 2.73 -10.48
CA GLY A 392 -4.45 1.60 -10.87
C GLY A 392 -3.72 0.51 -11.65
N GLN A 393 -2.57 0.80 -12.27
CA GLN A 393 -1.79 -0.18 -13.01
C GLN A 393 -0.84 -0.98 -12.11
N TRP A 394 -0.49 -2.17 -12.58
CA TRP A 394 0.40 -3.10 -11.91
C TRP A 394 1.46 -3.67 -12.87
N ARG A 395 2.53 -4.23 -12.30
CA ARG A 395 3.55 -5.00 -13.03
C ARG A 395 4.11 -6.11 -12.16
N PHE A 396 4.78 -7.08 -12.76
CA PHE A 396 5.61 -8.01 -12.02
C PHE A 396 6.84 -7.31 -11.42
N LEU A 397 7.33 -7.83 -10.29
CA LEU A 397 8.70 -7.60 -9.82
C LEU A 397 9.65 -8.23 -10.85
N ARG A 398 10.65 -7.47 -11.31
CA ARG A 398 11.58 -7.93 -12.35
C ARG A 398 12.66 -8.86 -11.78
N PRO A 399 13.31 -9.71 -12.60
CA PRO A 399 14.38 -10.60 -12.13
C PRO A 399 15.61 -9.87 -11.57
N ASP A 400 15.87 -8.64 -12.02
CA ASP A 400 16.94 -7.76 -11.55
C ASP A 400 16.54 -6.94 -10.30
N GLU A 401 15.27 -6.98 -9.90
CA GLU A 401 14.73 -6.24 -8.77
C GLU A 401 14.68 -7.09 -7.49
N ALA A 402 15.20 -6.53 -6.40
CA ALA A 402 15.07 -7.10 -5.07
C ALA A 402 14.81 -5.99 -4.05
N PHE A 403 13.99 -6.29 -3.03
CA PHE A 403 13.72 -5.39 -1.91
C PHE A 403 14.98 -5.11 -1.10
#